data_AF-A0A7X5DF48-F1
#
_entry.id   AF-A0A7X5DF48-F1
#
_cell.length_a   1.000
_cell.length_b   1.000
_cell.length_c   1.000
_cell.angle_alpha   90.00
_cell.angle_beta   90.00
_cell.angle_gamma   90.00
#
_symmetry.space_group_name_H-M   'P 1'
#
loop_
_entity.id
_entity.type
_entity.pdbx_description
1 polymer ?
#
loop_
_entity_poly.entity_id
_entity_poly.type
_entity_poly.pdbx_seq_one_letter_code
_entity_poly.pdbx_strand_id
1 'polypeptide(L)' 'ATVEIQAVGAGAVNQAVKAVAISRGFLSPVGIEICCIPSFADIVIDGEYRTAIRFAVEPRAGLAAAPVAAENATIP' A
#
# COMPACT_ATOMS: atom_id res chain seq x y z
N ALA A 1 -10.90 -6.76 -4.78
CA ALA A 1 -9.93 -7.24 -5.78
C ALA A 1 -8.60 -6.55 -5.54
N THR A 2 -7.49 -7.25 -5.75
CA THR A 2 -6.13 -6.67 -5.66
C THR A 2 -5.86 -5.83 -6.90
N VAL A 3 -5.21 -4.68 -6.72
CA VAL A 3 -4.79 -3.77 -7.79
C VAL A 3 -3.28 -3.77 -7.86
N GLU A 4 -2.74 -3.67 -9.07
CA GLU A 4 -1.30 -3.65 -9.30
C GLU A 4 -0.87 -2.39 -10.03
N ILE A 5 0.24 -1.81 -9.58
CA ILE A 5 0.86 -0.63 -10.18
C ILE A 5 2.30 -0.99 -10.52
N GLN A 6 2.70 -0.80 -11.78
CA GLN A 6 4.10 -0.92 -12.20
C GLN A 6 4.66 0.47 -12.44
N ALA A 7 5.83 0.75 -11.87
CA ALA A 7 6.48 2.05 -11.96
C ALA A 7 7.96 1.88 -12.34
N VAL A 8 8.42 2.66 -13.33
CA VAL A 8 9.82 2.67 -13.78
C VAL A 8 10.43 4.04 -13.52
N GLY A 9 11.55 4.05 -12.80
CA GLY A 9 12.27 5.27 -12.44
C GLY A 9 11.71 5.97 -11.21
N ALA A 10 12.57 6.78 -10.57
CA ALA A 10 12.29 7.41 -9.28
C ALA A 10 11.02 8.28 -9.29
N GLY A 11 10.78 9.03 -10.38
CA GLY A 11 9.59 9.87 -10.52
C GLY A 11 8.29 9.07 -10.51
N ALA A 12 8.22 8.01 -11.31
CA ALA A 12 7.02 7.15 -11.39
C ALA A 12 6.76 6.44 -10.05
N VAL A 13 7.81 5.94 -9.39
CA VAL A 13 7.73 5.29 -8.08
C VAL A 13 7.17 6.25 -7.03
N ASN A 14 7.65 7.50 -6.98
CA ASN A 14 7.13 8.53 -6.08
C ASN A 14 5.63 8.82 -6.35
N GLN A 15 5.23 8.88 -7.63
CA GLN A 15 3.82 9.09 -7.97
C GLN A 15 2.94 7.89 -7.59
N ALA A 16 3.41 6.66 -7.78
CA ALA A 16 2.70 5.46 -7.35
C ALA A 16 2.46 5.47 -5.83
N VAL A 17 3.48 5.78 -5.03
CA VAL A 17 3.35 5.86 -3.57
C VAL A 17 2.39 6.97 -3.13
N LYS A 18 2.45 8.15 -3.76
CA LYS A 18 1.49 9.24 -3.50
C LYS A 18 0.06 8.82 -3.83
N ALA A 19 -0.15 8.13 -4.96
CA ALA A 19 -1.47 7.64 -5.35
C ALA A 19 -2.03 6.63 -4.34
N VAL A 20 -1.18 5.74 -3.80
CA VAL A 20 -1.57 4.82 -2.72
C VAL A 20 -1.98 5.59 -1.47
N ALA A 21 -1.21 6.61 -1.05
CA ALA A 21 -1.54 7.43 0.10
C ALA A 21 -2.87 8.18 -0.07
N ILE A 22 -3.11 8.77 -1.24
CA ILE A 22 -4.38 9.44 -1.57
C ILE A 22 -5.55 8.44 -1.55
N SER A 23 -5.35 7.26 -2.12
CA SER A 23 -6.37 6.20 -2.15
C SER A 23 -6.80 5.78 -0.74
N ARG A 24 -5.86 5.69 0.21
CA ARG A 24 -6.19 5.45 1.63
C ARG A 24 -7.09 6.52 2.21
N GLY A 25 -6.84 7.80 1.88
CA GLY A 25 -7.69 8.91 2.30
C GLY A 25 -9.13 8.82 1.81
N PHE A 26 -9.35 8.27 0.60
CA PHE A 26 -10.70 8.02 0.06
C PHE A 26 -11.37 6.77 0.62
N LEU A 27 -10.60 5.72 0.95
CA LEU A 27 -11.13 4.42 1.36
C LEU A 27 -11.37 4.31 2.88
N SER A 28 -10.58 5.01 3.69
CA SER A 28 -10.70 4.95 5.16
C SER A 28 -12.10 5.39 5.67
N PRO A 29 -12.75 6.45 5.15
CA PRO A 29 -14.10 6.86 5.57
C PRO A 29 -15.21 5.81 5.32
N VAL A 30 -15.00 4.89 4.38
CA VAL A 30 -15.93 3.78 4.09
C VAL A 30 -15.51 2.46 4.75
N GLY A 31 -14.54 2.52 5.67
CA GLY A 31 -14.08 1.37 6.45
C GLY A 31 -13.19 0.39 5.67
N ILE A 32 -12.63 0.81 4.54
CA ILE A 32 -11.73 -0.03 3.73
C ILE A 32 -10.29 0.38 4.01
N GLU A 33 -9.53 -0.49 4.66
CA GLU A 33 -8.08 -0.35 4.80
C GLU A 33 -7.37 -1.18 3.73
N ILE A 34 -6.26 -0.64 3.21
CA ILE A 34 -5.45 -1.27 2.17
C ILE A 34 -3.99 -1.38 2.63
N CYS A 35 -3.30 -2.44 2.21
CA CYS A 35 -1.85 -2.56 2.31
C CYS A 35 -1.19 -2.49 0.94
N CYS A 36 0.06 -2.02 0.92
CA CYS A 36 0.89 -1.90 -0.28
C CYS A 36 2.13 -2.77 -0.11
N ILE A 37 2.32 -3.71 -1.03
CA ILE A 37 3.39 -4.71 -0.98
C ILE A 37 4.28 -4.49 -2.21
N PRO A 38 5.43 -3.81 -2.06
CA PRO A 38 6.34 -3.57 -3.18
C PRO A 38 7.19 -4.81 -3.48
N SER A 39 7.50 -5.01 -4.75
CA SER A 39 8.39 -6.05 -5.26
C SER A 39 9.12 -5.56 -6.51
N PHE A 40 10.28 -6.13 -6.82
CA PHE A 40 10.91 -5.93 -8.13
C PHE A 40 10.15 -6.70 -9.20
N ALA A 41 10.07 -6.13 -10.40
CA ALA A 41 9.51 -6.79 -11.56
C ALA A 41 10.36 -6.46 -12.79
N ASP A 42 10.58 -7.45 -13.64
CA ASP A 42 11.17 -7.22 -14.96
C ASP A 42 10.05 -6.98 -15.96
N ILE A 43 10.18 -5.90 -16.72
CA ILE A 43 9.20 -5.52 -17.75
C ILE A 43 9.92 -5.21 -19.06
N VAL A 44 9.17 -5.26 -20.16
CA VAL A 44 9.68 -4.91 -21.49
C VAL A 44 9.07 -3.58 -21.92
N ILE A 45 9.91 -2.59 -22.18
CA ILE A 45 9.53 -1.29 -22.76
C ILE A 45 10.38 -1.10 -24.02
N ASP A 46 9.74 -0.83 -25.16
CA ASP A 46 10.41 -0.62 -26.45
C ASP A 46 11.39 -1.76 -26.84
N GLY A 47 11.07 -3.00 -26.44
CA GLY A 47 11.90 -4.18 -26.69
C GLY A 47 13.10 -4.34 -25.74
N GLU A 48 13.29 -3.42 -24.80
CA GLU A 48 14.36 -3.47 -23.80
C GLU A 48 13.82 -3.95 -22.44
N TYR A 49 14.56 -4.86 -21.80
CA TYR A 49 14.26 -5.28 -20.44
C TYR A 49 14.65 -4.19 -19.44
N ARG A 50 13.71 -3.83 -18.57
CA ARG A 50 13.92 -2.86 -17.51
C ARG A 50 13.40 -3.39 -16.19
N THR A 51 14.14 -3.10 -15.13
CA THR A 51 13.68 -3.35 -13.77
C THR A 51 12.72 -2.25 -13.34
N ALA A 52 11.53 -2.66 -12.92
CA ALA A 52 10.47 -1.83 -12.39
C ALA A 52 10.20 -2.18 -10.92
N ILE A 53 9.46 -1.31 -10.25
CA ILE A 53 8.81 -1.64 -8.97
C ILE A 53 7.35 -1.96 -9.24
N ARG A 54 6.90 -3.12 -8.79
CA ARG A 54 5.50 -3.53 -8.76
C ARG A 54 4.95 -3.36 -7.36
N PHE A 55 3.87 -2.60 -7.24
CA PHE A 55 3.11 -2.45 -6.01
C PHE A 55 1.84 -3.28 -6.12
N ALA A 56 1.71 -4.32 -5.29
CA ALA A 56 0.44 -4.98 -5.07
C ALA A 56 -0.31 -4.25 -3.96
N VAL A 57 -1.51 -3.76 -4.27
CA VAL A 57 -2.38 -3.03 -3.35
C VAL A 57 -3.63 -3.84 -3.12
N GLU A 58 -3.84 -4.28 -1.89
CA GLU A 58 -4.93 -5.18 -1.53
C GLU A 58 -5.65 -4.71 -0.26
N PRO A 59 -6.96 -5.00 -0.13
CA PRO A 59 -7.66 -4.79 1.12
C PRO A 59 -7.00 -5.57 2.25
N ARG A 60 -6.75 -4.91 3.38
CA ARG A 60 -6.29 -5.58 4.59
C ARG A 60 -7.48 -6.27 5.22
N ALA A 61 -7.65 -7.57 4.94
CA ALA A 61 -8.60 -8.39 5.69
C ALA A 61 -8.20 -8.34 7.17
N GLY A 62 -9.09 -7.82 8.02
CA GLY A 62 -8.76 -7.31 9.33
C GLY A 62 -7.98 -8.28 10.21
N LEU A 63 -6.91 -7.78 10.83
CA LEU A 63 -6.80 -8.04 12.26
C LEU A 63 -8.04 -7.35 12.83
N ALA A 64 -9.03 -8.13 13.28
CA ALA A 64 -10.01 -7.64 14.23
C ALA A 64 -9.20 -6.85 15.27
N ALA A 65 -9.55 -5.57 15.46
CA ALA A 65 -8.89 -4.74 16.46
C ALA A 65 -8.91 -5.52 17.77
N ALA A 66 -7.76 -6.02 18.21
CA ALA A 66 -7.64 -6.50 19.57
C ALA A 66 -8.08 -5.32 20.44
N PRO A 67 -9.07 -5.48 21.33
CA PRO A 67 -9.50 -4.39 22.17
C PRO A 67 -8.25 -3.91 22.90
N VAL A 68 -7.89 -2.65 22.68
CA VAL A 68 -6.87 -1.99 23.49
C VAL A 68 -7.40 -2.06 24.90
N ALA A 69 -6.87 -3.00 25.69
CA ALA A 69 -7.18 -3.10 27.10
C ALA A 69 -6.84 -1.73 27.70
N ALA A 70 -7.86 -1.06 28.21
CA ALA A 70 -7.69 0.16 28.97
C ALA A 70 -6.83 -0.18 30.19
N GLU A 71 -5.54 0.16 30.12
CA GLU A 71 -4.67 0.14 31.29
C GLU A 71 -5.00 1.38 32.14
N ASN A 72 -6.11 1.26 32.88
CA ASN A 72 -6.33 2.05 34.08
C ASN A 72 -5.39 1.52 35.17
N ALA A 73 -4.56 2.40 35.74
CA ALA A 73 -4.61 2.74 37.16
C ALA A 73 -3.29 3.41 37.58
N THR A 74 -3.41 4.67 37.98
CA THR A 74 -2.76 5.29 39.14
C THR A 74 -1.38 4.74 39.53
N ILE A 75 -0.33 5.48 39.18
CA ILE A 75 0.96 5.39 39.88
C ILE A 75 0.92 6.43 41.02
N PRO A 76 1.33 6.07 42.26
CA PRO A 76 1.20 6.91 43.46
C PRO A 76 1.93 8.26 43.40
#